data_AF-A0A819U4Y9-F1
#
_entry.id   AF-A0A819U4Y9-F1
#
_cell.length_a   1.000
_cell.length_b   1.000
_cell.length_c   1.000
_cell.angle_alpha   90.00
_cell.angle_beta   90.00
_cell.angle_gamma   90.00
#
_symmetry.space_group_name_H-M   'P 1'
#
loop_
_entity.id
_entity.type
_entity.pdbx_description
1 polymer ?
#
loop_
_entity_poly.entity_id
_entity_poly.type
_entity_poly.pdbx_seq_one_letter_code
_entity_poly.pdbx_strand_id
1 'polypeptide(L)'
;DSVTHSEHLYNEIIYEIFEFLDFVQIYEIFSNLNIRFQNIIVNSNQSIKIKLSLISKLIFKRFYTRIIMPDKHQIKSCDLSNPFIIDHIFF
;
A
#
# COMPACT_ATOMS: atom_id res chain seq x y z
N ASP A 1 7.45 6.26 -28.04
CA ASP A 1 6.54 6.93 -27.10
C ASP A 1 5.29 6.11 -26.87
N SER A 2 5.31 5.22 -25.88
CA SER A 2 4.12 4.49 -25.44
C SER A 2 3.49 5.24 -24.27
N VAL A 3 2.57 6.15 -24.57
CA VAL A 3 1.73 6.78 -23.55
C VAL A 3 0.86 5.68 -22.93
N THR A 4 1.19 5.28 -21.71
CA THR A 4 0.47 4.24 -20.97
C THR A 4 -0.97 4.69 -20.74
N HIS A 5 -1.93 4.02 -21.38
CA HIS A 5 -3.38 4.32 -21.32
C HIS A 5 -3.97 4.26 -19.89
N SER A 6 -3.20 3.81 -18.91
CA SER A 6 -3.56 3.81 -17.49
C SER A 6 -3.79 5.23 -16.92
N GLU A 7 -3.22 6.27 -17.53
CA GLU A 7 -3.43 7.66 -17.06
C GLU A 7 -4.85 8.18 -17.26
N HIS A 8 -5.64 7.54 -18.13
CA HIS A 8 -7.03 7.91 -18.41
C HIS A 8 -8.07 7.04 -17.68
N LEU A 9 -7.63 6.01 -16.93
CA LEU A 9 -8.55 5.17 -16.18
C LEU A 9 -9.22 6.02 -15.08
N TYR A 10 -10.52 5.92 -14.83
CA TYR A 10 -11.16 6.68 -13.74
C TYR A 10 -10.65 6.23 -12.36
N ASN A 11 -10.57 7.15 -11.39
CA ASN A 11 -10.14 6.82 -10.02
C ASN A 11 -10.99 5.69 -9.41
N GLU A 12 -12.28 5.64 -9.74
CA GLU A 12 -13.23 4.61 -9.29
C GLU A 12 -12.76 3.20 -9.67
N ILE A 13 -12.34 2.99 -10.91
CA ILE A 13 -11.84 1.69 -11.38
C ILE A 13 -10.51 1.34 -10.69
N ILE A 14 -9.66 2.33 -10.42
CA ILE A 14 -8.41 2.12 -9.67
C ILE A 14 -8.73 1.65 -8.24
N TYR A 15 -9.72 2.27 -7.59
CA TYR A 15 -10.17 1.86 -6.27
C TYR A 15 -10.75 0.45 -6.28
N GLU A 16 -11.53 0.06 -7.29
CA GLU A 16 -12.01 -1.30 -7.46
C GLU A 16 -10.85 -2.30 -7.59
N ILE A 17 -9.81 -1.98 -8.38
CA ILE A 17 -8.60 -2.82 -8.48
C ILE A 17 -7.92 -2.96 -7.11
N PHE A 18 -7.85 -1.86 -6.34
CA PHE A 18 -7.24 -1.87 -5.02
C PHE A 18 -7.98 -2.76 -4.02
N GLU A 19 -9.28 -3.03 -4.19
CA GLU A 19 -10.02 -3.95 -3.32
C GLU A 19 -9.54 -5.41 -3.45
N PHE A 20 -8.94 -5.78 -4.59
CA PHE A 20 -8.43 -7.14 -4.83
C PHE A 20 -6.97 -7.34 -4.40
N LEU A 21 -6.25 -6.26 -4.10
CA LEU A 21 -4.83 -6.28 -3.78
C LEU A 21 -4.58 -5.97 -2.31
N ASP A 22 -3.49 -6.48 -1.75
CA ASP A 22 -3.03 -5.97 -0.47
C ASP A 22 -2.37 -4.59 -0.64
N PHE A 23 -2.40 -3.76 0.40
CA PHE A 23 -1.87 -2.41 0.27
C PHE A 23 -0.36 -2.34 0.00
N VAL A 24 0.41 -3.37 0.40
CA VAL A 24 1.84 -3.42 0.08
C VAL A 24 2.03 -3.64 -1.42
N GLN A 25 1.27 -4.55 -2.03
CA GLN A 25 1.24 -4.76 -3.47
C GLN A 25 0.82 -3.49 -4.21
N ILE A 26 -0.21 -2.79 -3.73
CA ILE A 26 -0.65 -1.51 -4.28
C ILE A 26 0.52 -0.51 -4.23
N TYR A 27 1.18 -0.39 -3.09
CA TYR A 27 2.30 0.52 -2.93
C TYR A 27 3.46 0.15 -3.85
N GLU A 28 3.89 -1.10 -3.92
CA GLU A 28 5.01 -1.51 -4.76
C GLU A 28 4.72 -1.35 -6.26
N ILE A 29 3.52 -1.69 -6.70
CA ILE A 29 3.12 -1.63 -8.11
C ILE A 29 2.88 -0.19 -8.55
N PHE A 30 2.14 0.60 -7.75
CA PHE A 30 1.57 1.87 -8.22
C PHE A 30 2.28 3.13 -7.68
N SER A 31 3.08 3.05 -6.60
CA SER A 31 3.70 4.25 -6.01
C SER A 31 4.70 4.97 -6.92
N ASN A 32 5.28 4.27 -7.91
CA ASN A 32 6.27 4.81 -8.83
C ASN A 32 5.75 4.95 -10.28
N LEU A 33 4.46 4.68 -10.54
CA LEU A 33 3.92 4.76 -11.91
C LEU A 33 3.77 6.20 -12.39
N ASN A 34 3.13 7.05 -11.58
CA ASN A 34 3.09 8.50 -11.79
C ASN A 34 2.58 9.21 -10.52
N ILE A 35 2.65 10.55 -10.54
CA ILE A 35 2.21 11.42 -9.44
C ILE A 35 0.72 11.20 -9.11
N ARG A 36 -0.12 10.89 -10.11
CA ARG A 36 -1.54 10.64 -9.89
C ARG A 36 -1.77 9.42 -9.01
N PHE A 37 -1.14 8.28 -9.31
CA PHE A 37 -1.26 7.08 -8.48
C PHE A 37 -0.65 7.28 -7.09
N GLN A 38 0.47 7.99 -7.00
CA GLN A 38 1.06 8.36 -5.71
C GLN A 38 0.09 9.19 -4.86
N ASN A 39 -0.59 10.17 -5.47
CA ASN A 39 -1.60 10.98 -4.79
C ASN A 39 -2.83 10.18 -4.38
N ILE A 40 -3.26 9.21 -5.19
CA ILE A 40 -4.36 8.30 -4.83
C ILE A 40 -3.97 7.49 -3.59
N ILE A 41 -2.77 6.90 -3.56
CA ILE A 41 -2.32 6.08 -2.44
C ILE A 41 -2.18 6.91 -1.15
N VAL A 42 -1.53 8.08 -1.24
CA VAL A 42 -1.22 8.93 -0.07
C VAL A 42 -2.46 9.66 0.46
N ASN A 43 -3.36 10.11 -0.42
CA ASN A 43 -4.53 10.91 -0.01
C ASN A 43 -5.82 10.09 0.04
N SER A 44 -5.77 8.77 -0.19
CA SER A 44 -6.98 7.96 -0.01
C SER A 44 -7.31 7.89 1.48
N ASN A 45 -8.51 8.30 1.84
CA ASN A 45 -9.12 7.98 3.14
C ASN A 45 -9.56 6.49 3.20
N GLN A 46 -9.03 5.65 2.31
CA GLN A 46 -9.41 4.26 2.23
C GLN A 46 -8.82 3.50 3.40
N SER A 47 -9.65 2.64 3.99
CA SER A 47 -9.24 1.75 5.05
C SER A 47 -8.16 0.81 4.54
N ILE A 48 -6.94 0.99 5.02
CA ILE A 48 -5.80 0.17 4.63
C ILE A 48 -5.96 -1.23 5.25
N LYS A 49 -5.99 -2.26 4.41
CA LYS A 49 -5.82 -3.67 4.82
C LYS A 49 -4.44 -4.15 4.40
N ILE A 50 -3.63 -4.55 5.37
CA ILE A 50 -2.25 -4.97 5.16
C ILE A 50 -2.14 -6.46 5.48
N LYS A 51 -1.73 -7.27 4.49
CA LYS A 51 -1.36 -8.67 4.69
C LYS A 51 0.16 -8.77 4.74
N LEU A 52 0.70 -8.88 5.95
CA LEU A 52 2.15 -8.86 6.17
C LEU A 52 2.81 -10.24 6.02
N SER A 53 2.01 -11.31 5.85
CA SER A 53 2.48 -12.70 5.71
C SER A 53 3.47 -12.95 4.58
N LEU A 54 3.43 -12.15 3.50
CA LEU A 54 4.18 -12.44 2.27
C LEU A 54 5.36 -11.50 2.01
N ILE A 55 5.61 -10.53 2.88
CA ILE A 55 6.58 -9.46 2.59
C ILE A 55 7.94 -9.70 3.26
N SER A 56 9.01 -9.32 2.55
CA SER A 56 10.36 -9.37 3.12
C SER A 56 10.57 -8.28 4.17
N LYS A 57 11.52 -8.49 5.09
CA LYS A 57 11.91 -7.50 6.12
C LYS A 57 12.31 -6.14 5.53
N LEU A 58 12.98 -6.13 4.37
CA LEU A 58 13.41 -4.89 3.71
C LEU A 58 12.21 -4.08 3.19
N ILE A 59 11.28 -4.78 2.53
CA ILE A 59 10.04 -4.18 2.01
C ILE A 59 9.20 -3.65 3.17
N PHE A 60 9.06 -4.45 4.24
CA PHE A 60 8.36 -4.02 5.46
C PHE A 60 8.97 -2.75 6.04
N LYS A 61 10.29 -2.65 6.21
CA LYS A 61 10.93 -1.45 6.78
C LYS A 61 10.64 -0.19 5.95
N ARG A 62 10.68 -0.29 4.62
CA ARG A 62 10.37 0.83 3.71
C ARG A 62 8.90 1.21 3.78
N PHE A 63 8.03 0.21 3.75
CA PHE A 63 6.58 0.40 3.84
C PHE A 63 6.17 0.98 5.19
N TYR A 64 6.72 0.46 6.28
CA TYR A 64 6.46 0.90 7.64
C TYR A 64 6.82 2.38 7.84
N THR A 65 8.02 2.78 7.43
CA THR A 65 8.49 4.16 7.62
C THR A 65 7.76 5.18 6.74
N ARG A 66 7.25 4.78 5.58
CA ARG A 66 6.62 5.70 4.62
C ARG A 66 5.10 5.75 4.68
N ILE A 67 4.46 4.69 5.14
CA ILE A 67 2.99 4.53 5.12
C ILE A 67 2.46 4.23 6.52
N ILE A 68 2.93 3.14 7.15
CA ILE A 68 2.33 2.73 8.43
C ILE A 68 2.56 3.77 9.52
N MET A 69 3.79 4.27 9.66
CA MET A 69 4.14 5.19 10.74
C MET A 69 3.47 6.57 10.59
N PRO A 70 3.45 7.19 9.38
CA PRO A 70 2.73 8.45 9.16
C PRO A 70 1.20 8.32 9.28
N ASP A 71 0.63 7.23 8.74
CA ASP A 71 -0.82 7.08 8.61
C ASP A 71 -1.42 6.06 9.58
N LYS A 72 -0.75 5.79 10.71
CA LYS A 72 -1.18 4.78 11.69
C LYS A 72 -2.62 4.95 12.14
N HIS A 73 -3.11 6.19 12.17
CA HIS A 73 -4.47 6.56 12.58
C HIS A 73 -5.55 6.12 11.58
N GLN A 74 -5.17 5.90 10.32
CA GLN A 74 -6.06 5.48 9.23
C GLN A 74 -6.16 3.96 9.08
N ILE A 75 -5.24 3.21 9.71
CA ILE A 75 -5.20 1.76 9.64
C ILE A 75 -6.31 1.16 10.51
N LYS A 76 -7.32 0.53 9.88
CA LYS A 76 -8.42 -0.11 10.61
C LYS A 76 -8.09 -1.53 11.07
N SER A 77 -7.31 -2.26 10.29
CA SER A 77 -6.86 -3.61 10.65
C SER A 77 -5.53 -3.96 9.99
N CYS A 78 -4.73 -4.74 10.72
CA CYS A 78 -3.42 -5.21 10.27
C CYS A 78 -3.37 -6.72 10.51
N ASP A 79 -3.19 -7.51 9.45
CA ASP A 79 -3.03 -8.96 9.56
C ASP A 79 -1.53 -9.28 9.72
N LEU A 80 -1.18 -9.66 10.95
CA LEU A 80 0.15 -10.05 11.38
C LEU A 80 0.29 -11.57 11.38
N SER A 81 0.19 -12.17 10.20
CA SER A 81 0.42 -13.60 10.00
C SER A 81 1.91 -13.96 9.78
N ASN A 82 2.82 -12.98 9.85
CA ASN A 82 4.28 -13.19 9.73
C ASN A 82 4.98 -13.08 11.10
N PRO A 83 5.49 -14.19 11.67
CA PRO A 83 6.21 -14.18 12.94
C PRO A 83 7.42 -13.24 12.96
N PHE A 84 8.13 -13.09 11.83
CA PHE A 84 9.32 -12.25 11.74
C PHE A 84 9.03 -10.75 11.82
N ILE A 85 7.77 -10.35 11.61
CA ILE A 85 7.35 -8.95 11.60
C ILE A 85 6.82 -8.52 12.98
N ILE A 86 6.32 -9.48 13.78
CA ILE A 86 5.84 -9.24 15.15
C ILE A 86 6.96 -8.62 16.01
N ASP A 87 8.18 -9.15 15.89
CA ASP A 87 9.35 -8.66 16.62
C ASP A 87 9.75 -7.21 16.27
N HIS A 88 9.31 -6.66 15.13
CA HIS A 88 9.61 -5.27 14.72
C HIS A 88 8.51 -4.27 15.08
N ILE A 89 7.32 -4.76 15.44
CA ILE A 89 6.17 -3.89 15.75
C ILE A 89 6.03 -3.72 17.26
N PHE A 90 6.32 -4.76 18.03
CA PHE A 90 6.06 -4.79 19.47
C PHE A 90 7.31 -4.67 20.35
N PHE A 91 8.51 -4.65 19.76
CA PHE A 91 9.80 -4.43 20.43
C PHE A 91 10.58 -3.33 19.72
#